data_AF-A0A3D4V1C7-F1
#
_entry.id   AF-A0A3D4V1C7-F1
#
_cell.length_a   1.000
_cell.length_b   1.000
_cell.length_c   1.000
_cell.angle_alpha   90.00
_cell.angle_beta   90.00
_cell.angle_gamma   90.00
#
_symmetry.space_group_name_H-M   'P 1'
#
loop_
_entity.id
_entity.type
_entity.pdbx_description
1 polymer ?
#
loop_
_entity_poly.entity_id
_entity_poly.type
_entity_poly.pdbx_seq_one_letter_code
_entity_poly.pdbx_strand_id
1 'polypeptide(L)'
;MRWKDTVQELAKESGINENLANQINILTEFLEELALDQFGEEFVNTLGKLPKLAKSALEGEDGSAKDKIESYLAELELKDSKEILRMYTTFFHLVNSLEQHEISRINREREFKETKESPRNESIAEAVFALKKEGYTYDEVLEVFEQIDIQPTITAHPTEAQRRSILTKQHQITSMINSLGNYVLTADETKLLKKDIANQLRLLQLTDEVRAERMSVEDEVENGMYYFTTTIWDAIPTIYNDIRIAMETYYGKSQAIPNILKYRSWIGSDRDGNPNVTSSVTWQTILEQRRTVLSKYMEELNLLRRYLSISYKEIDISAELKSSLKEEETSNPLPDIYERRYQREPYRRKVTHMMQKVQRQIDVLDAEKPEILKVAKDYDAADFLNDLMLIKNSLTEYGLKDLAEQGKLRNLIDRALTFGFHLNALDVRQHSRLHEETIEELFSKAEVHKNYSSLSEDEKIELLSREL
;
A
#
# COMPACT_ATOMS: atom_id res chain seq x y z
N MET A 1 4.38 -39.01 15.74
CA MET A 1 3.98 -38.59 14.37
C MET A 1 4.39 -37.15 14.25
N ARG A 2 5.24 -36.83 13.27
CA ARG A 2 5.85 -35.51 13.20
C ARG A 2 4.88 -34.51 12.56
N TRP A 3 5.16 -33.23 12.75
CA TRP A 3 4.27 -32.15 12.31
C TRP A 3 4.17 -32.12 10.78
N LYS A 4 5.30 -32.32 10.09
CA LYS A 4 5.39 -32.47 8.63
C LYS A 4 4.46 -33.55 8.09
N ASP A 5 4.46 -34.74 8.69
CA ASP A 5 3.62 -35.86 8.22
C ASP A 5 2.14 -35.49 8.24
N THR A 6 1.74 -34.77 9.29
CA THR A 6 0.36 -34.31 9.48
C THR A 6 -0.03 -33.26 8.44
N VAL A 7 0.84 -32.28 8.21
CA VAL A 7 0.59 -31.23 7.20
C VAL A 7 0.52 -31.83 5.80
N GLN A 8 1.38 -32.79 5.46
CA GLN A 8 1.36 -33.49 4.18
C GLN A 8 0.05 -34.26 3.93
N GLU A 9 -0.48 -34.91 4.95
CA GLU A 9 -1.76 -35.63 4.88
C GLU A 9 -2.92 -34.66 4.68
N LEU A 10 -3.01 -33.63 5.52
CA LEU A 10 -4.08 -32.63 5.45
C LEU A 10 -4.06 -31.82 4.15
N ALA A 11 -2.87 -31.51 3.61
CA ALA A 11 -2.72 -30.85 2.32
C ALA A 11 -3.30 -31.69 1.18
N LYS A 12 -3.06 -33.01 1.18
CA LYS A 12 -3.60 -33.92 0.16
C LYS A 12 -5.12 -34.02 0.25
N GLU A 13 -5.66 -34.12 1.46
CA GLU A 13 -7.11 -34.19 1.69
C GLU A 13 -7.84 -32.89 1.31
N SER A 14 -7.19 -31.75 1.49
CA SER A 14 -7.77 -30.43 1.20
C SER A 14 -7.83 -30.11 -0.31
N GLY A 15 -7.17 -30.90 -1.16
CA GLY A 15 -7.17 -30.69 -2.62
C GLY A 15 -6.48 -29.40 -3.07
N ILE A 16 -5.56 -28.86 -2.28
CA ILE A 16 -4.79 -27.67 -2.64
C ILE A 16 -3.84 -27.96 -3.81
N ASN A 17 -3.46 -26.91 -4.57
CA ASN A 17 -2.54 -27.02 -5.69
C ASN A 17 -1.21 -27.69 -5.27
N GLU A 18 -0.66 -28.57 -6.11
CA GLU A 18 0.59 -29.28 -5.82
C GLU A 18 1.78 -28.35 -5.52
N ASN A 19 1.87 -27.20 -6.19
CA ASN A 19 2.92 -26.22 -5.94
C ASN A 19 2.81 -25.64 -4.53
N LEU A 20 1.61 -25.18 -4.15
CA LEU A 20 1.35 -24.67 -2.81
C LEU A 20 1.59 -25.73 -1.74
N ALA A 21 1.16 -26.98 -1.98
CA ALA A 21 1.42 -28.09 -1.07
C ALA A 21 2.94 -28.30 -0.87
N ASN A 22 3.74 -28.23 -1.92
CA ASN A 22 5.20 -28.33 -1.82
C ASN A 22 5.81 -27.18 -1.01
N GLN A 23 5.36 -25.93 -1.23
CA GLN A 23 5.83 -24.77 -0.47
C GLN A 23 5.48 -24.86 1.02
N ILE A 24 4.26 -25.28 1.34
CA ILE A 24 3.81 -25.50 2.72
C ILE A 24 4.64 -26.61 3.37
N ASN A 25 4.94 -27.69 2.65
CA ASN A 25 5.80 -28.77 3.16
C ASN A 25 7.22 -28.28 3.48
N ILE A 26 7.82 -27.46 2.61
CA ILE A 26 9.13 -26.85 2.85
C ILE A 26 9.08 -25.95 4.08
N LEU A 27 8.04 -25.11 4.22
CA LEU A 27 7.83 -24.27 5.39
C LEU A 27 7.76 -25.10 6.67
N THR A 28 6.96 -26.18 6.67
CA THR A 28 6.81 -27.06 7.83
C THR A 28 8.11 -27.77 8.17
N GLU A 29 8.93 -28.16 7.21
CA GLU A 29 10.28 -28.71 7.47
C GLU A 29 11.13 -27.73 8.29
N PHE A 30 11.18 -26.46 7.89
CA PHE A 30 11.96 -25.46 8.63
C PHE A 30 11.40 -25.18 10.02
N LEU A 31 10.08 -25.10 10.17
CA LEU A 31 9.44 -24.86 11.46
C LEU A 31 9.60 -26.07 12.39
N GLU A 32 9.54 -27.29 11.86
CA GLU A 32 9.79 -28.52 12.60
C GLU A 32 11.24 -28.61 13.07
N GLU A 33 12.22 -28.32 12.20
CA GLU A 33 13.63 -28.25 12.58
C GLU A 33 13.86 -27.22 13.70
N LEU A 34 13.24 -26.04 13.58
CA LEU A 34 13.33 -25.00 14.60
C LEU A 34 12.71 -25.44 15.93
N ALA A 35 11.54 -26.09 15.89
CA ALA A 35 10.86 -26.59 17.08
C ALA A 35 11.64 -27.75 17.74
N LEU A 36 12.22 -28.64 16.93
CA LEU A 36 13.04 -29.76 17.41
C LEU A 36 14.30 -29.25 18.14
N ASP A 37 14.97 -28.25 17.56
CA ASP A 37 16.16 -27.63 18.15
C ASP A 37 15.89 -26.95 19.49
N GLN A 38 14.71 -26.36 19.67
CA GLN A 38 14.38 -25.53 20.83
C GLN A 38 13.63 -26.27 21.94
N PHE A 39 12.71 -27.16 21.58
CA PHE A 39 11.74 -27.77 22.49
C PHE A 39 11.77 -29.30 22.50
N GLY A 40 12.51 -29.92 21.57
CA GLY A 40 12.70 -31.37 21.51
C GLY A 40 11.57 -32.12 20.81
N GLU A 41 11.72 -33.45 20.75
CA GLU A 41 10.88 -34.32 19.90
C GLU A 41 9.45 -34.48 20.42
N GLU A 42 9.24 -34.41 21.74
CA GLU A 42 7.90 -34.51 22.34
C GLU A 42 7.02 -33.34 21.90
N PHE A 43 7.55 -32.11 21.93
CA PHE A 43 6.85 -30.90 21.48
C PHE A 43 6.48 -30.97 20.00
N VAL A 44 7.40 -31.43 19.14
CA VAL A 44 7.12 -31.63 17.70
C VAL A 44 6.00 -32.66 17.48
N ASN A 45 5.98 -33.75 18.26
CA ASN A 45 4.90 -34.72 18.19
C ASN A 45 3.56 -34.13 18.63
N THR A 46 3.56 -33.22 19.61
CA THR A 46 2.37 -32.48 20.03
C THR A 46 1.83 -31.60 18.90
N LEU A 47 2.71 -30.87 18.21
CA LEU A 47 2.34 -30.04 17.03
C LEU A 47 1.72 -30.86 15.89
N GLY A 48 2.16 -32.12 15.69
CA GLY A 48 1.55 -33.02 14.72
C GLY A 48 0.21 -33.61 15.16
N LYS A 49 0.05 -33.93 16.45
CA LYS A 49 -1.17 -34.61 16.95
C LYS A 49 -2.38 -33.68 17.05
N LEU A 50 -2.17 -32.45 17.53
CA LEU A 50 -3.25 -31.50 17.85
C LEU A 50 -4.18 -31.19 16.65
N PRO A 51 -3.69 -30.90 15.43
CA PRO A 51 -4.56 -30.58 14.30
C PRO A 51 -5.48 -31.74 13.90
N LYS A 52 -4.99 -32.99 14.00
CA LYS A 52 -5.82 -34.18 13.74
C LYS A 52 -6.92 -34.35 14.77
N LEU A 53 -6.58 -34.20 16.05
CA LEU A 53 -7.58 -34.26 17.13
C LEU A 53 -8.63 -33.17 16.96
N ALA A 54 -8.21 -31.95 16.60
CA ALA A 54 -9.12 -30.84 16.34
C ALA A 54 -10.04 -31.13 15.14
N LYS A 55 -9.49 -31.66 14.05
CA LYS A 55 -10.27 -32.08 12.87
C LYS A 55 -11.30 -33.16 13.23
N SER A 56 -10.88 -34.26 13.88
CA SER A 56 -11.79 -35.34 14.28
C SER A 56 -12.88 -34.87 15.26
N ALA A 57 -12.56 -33.92 16.14
CA ALA A 57 -13.55 -33.32 17.05
C ALA A 57 -14.56 -32.42 16.30
N LEU A 58 -14.13 -31.71 15.25
CA LEU A 58 -14.98 -30.84 14.43
C LEU A 58 -15.91 -31.63 13.49
N GLU A 59 -15.41 -32.70 12.87
CA GLU A 59 -16.17 -33.53 11.92
C GLU A 59 -17.21 -34.43 12.62
N GLY A 60 -17.23 -34.44 13.96
CA GLY A 60 -18.28 -35.09 14.75
C GLY A 60 -18.25 -36.62 14.70
N GLU A 61 -17.18 -37.22 14.19
CA GLU A 61 -17.07 -38.67 14.03
C GLU A 61 -16.94 -39.41 15.39
N ASP A 62 -16.58 -38.72 16.47
CA ASP A 62 -16.40 -39.32 17.79
C ASP A 62 -16.62 -38.29 18.92
N GLY A 63 -17.68 -38.44 19.72
CA GLY A 63 -17.92 -37.60 20.91
C GLY A 63 -16.75 -37.67 21.91
N SER A 64 -15.96 -38.75 21.88
CA SER A 64 -14.77 -38.89 22.70
C SER A 64 -13.56 -38.08 22.21
N ALA A 65 -13.53 -37.64 20.94
CA ALA A 65 -12.43 -36.84 20.41
C ALA A 65 -12.39 -35.43 21.01
N LYS A 66 -13.57 -34.85 21.28
CA LYS A 66 -13.69 -33.56 21.98
C LYS A 66 -13.18 -33.65 23.42
N ASP A 67 -13.60 -34.67 24.16
CA ASP A 67 -13.15 -34.89 25.54
C ASP A 67 -11.63 -35.13 25.60
N LYS A 68 -11.08 -35.85 24.61
CA LYS A 68 -9.63 -36.10 24.47
C LYS A 68 -8.84 -34.82 24.24
N ILE A 69 -9.29 -33.93 23.34
CA ILE A 69 -8.58 -32.67 23.10
C ILE A 69 -8.70 -31.71 24.28
N GLU A 70 -9.88 -31.63 24.94
CA GLU A 70 -10.06 -30.81 26.14
C GLU A 70 -9.17 -31.27 27.29
N SER A 71 -9.12 -32.58 27.55
CA SER A 71 -8.25 -33.15 28.59
C SER A 71 -6.78 -32.90 28.27
N TYR A 72 -6.39 -33.11 27.02
CA TYR A 72 -5.01 -32.90 26.57
C TYR A 72 -4.58 -31.42 26.69
N LEU A 73 -5.45 -30.48 26.30
CA LEU A 73 -5.18 -29.05 26.45
C LEU A 73 -5.15 -28.60 27.91
N ALA A 74 -5.94 -29.23 28.79
CA ALA A 74 -5.94 -28.93 30.23
C ALA A 74 -4.66 -29.40 30.94
N GLU A 75 -3.98 -30.42 30.41
CA GLU A 75 -2.72 -30.94 30.95
C GLU A 75 -1.47 -30.20 30.43
N LEU A 76 -1.60 -29.37 29.39
CA LEU A 76 -0.47 -28.60 28.85
C LEU A 76 0.00 -27.52 29.81
N GLU A 77 1.31 -27.44 30.01
CA GLU A 77 1.89 -26.31 30.74
C GLU A 77 1.63 -24.99 29.99
N LEU A 78 1.47 -23.90 30.73
CA LEU A 78 1.24 -22.57 30.15
C LEU A 78 2.36 -22.17 29.18
N LYS A 79 3.60 -22.57 29.49
CA LYS A 79 4.77 -22.33 28.64
C LYS A 79 4.61 -23.03 27.28
N ASP A 80 4.30 -24.32 27.28
CA ASP A 80 4.15 -25.09 26.04
C ASP A 80 2.93 -24.60 25.25
N SER A 81 1.85 -24.26 25.93
CA SER A 81 0.65 -23.66 25.31
C SER A 81 1.00 -22.37 24.55
N LYS A 82 1.81 -21.49 25.15
CA LYS A 82 2.25 -20.25 24.52
C LYS A 82 3.10 -20.52 23.26
N GLU A 83 4.05 -21.44 23.33
CA GLU A 83 4.93 -21.75 22.20
C GLU A 83 4.20 -22.50 21.08
N ILE A 84 3.24 -23.37 21.41
CA ILE A 84 2.36 -24.03 20.44
C ILE A 84 1.54 -22.99 19.68
N LEU A 85 0.87 -22.09 20.41
CA LEU A 85 0.09 -21.01 19.80
C LEU A 85 0.94 -20.14 18.89
N ARG A 86 2.18 -19.83 19.31
CA ARG A 86 3.11 -19.05 18.52
C ARG A 86 3.54 -19.77 17.24
N MET A 87 3.89 -21.06 17.31
CA MET A 87 4.26 -21.85 16.14
C MET A 87 3.12 -21.94 15.13
N TYR A 88 1.89 -22.18 15.59
CA TYR A 88 0.73 -22.18 14.70
C TYR A 88 0.42 -20.81 14.12
N THR A 89 0.49 -19.75 14.93
CA THR A 89 0.27 -18.37 14.46
C THR A 89 1.28 -18.03 13.36
N THR A 90 2.57 -18.28 13.58
CA THR A 90 3.61 -18.10 12.56
C THR A 90 3.36 -18.98 11.33
N PHE A 91 3.00 -20.25 11.52
CA PHE A 91 2.69 -21.16 10.41
C PHE A 91 1.55 -20.61 9.55
N PHE A 92 0.40 -20.24 10.15
CA PHE A 92 -0.74 -19.73 9.40
C PHE A 92 -0.46 -18.39 8.72
N HIS A 93 0.27 -17.47 9.36
CA HIS A 93 0.66 -16.22 8.68
C HIS A 93 1.54 -16.47 7.45
N LEU A 94 2.50 -17.38 7.55
CA LEU A 94 3.37 -17.72 6.43
C LEU A 94 2.62 -18.51 5.35
N VAL A 95 1.71 -19.42 5.72
CA VAL A 95 0.84 -20.13 4.77
C VAL A 95 -0.05 -19.16 4.00
N ASN A 96 -0.71 -18.22 4.69
CA ASN A 96 -1.54 -17.20 4.04
C ASN A 96 -0.72 -16.40 3.01
N SER A 97 0.51 -16.01 3.37
CA SER A 97 1.38 -15.28 2.45
C SER A 97 1.88 -16.15 1.28
N LEU A 98 2.14 -17.45 1.49
CA LEU A 98 2.47 -18.39 0.40
C LEU A 98 1.28 -18.61 -0.54
N GLU A 99 0.06 -18.69 -0.01
CA GLU A 99 -1.16 -18.76 -0.81
C GLU A 99 -1.31 -17.52 -1.71
N GLN A 100 -1.04 -16.32 -1.19
CA GLN A 100 -1.04 -15.10 -2.01
C GLN A 100 0.00 -15.15 -3.13
N HIS A 101 1.20 -15.69 -2.87
CA HIS A 101 2.21 -15.91 -3.92
C HIS A 101 1.72 -16.91 -4.98
N GLU A 102 1.06 -17.98 -4.58
CA GLU A 102 0.50 -18.97 -5.51
C GLU A 102 -0.62 -18.37 -6.37
N ILE A 103 -1.51 -17.59 -5.77
CA ILE A 103 -2.57 -16.86 -6.51
C ILE A 103 -1.92 -15.95 -7.56
N SER A 104 -0.89 -15.18 -7.18
CA SER A 104 -0.15 -14.32 -8.11
C SER A 104 0.50 -15.11 -9.24
N ARG A 105 1.10 -16.28 -8.93
CA ARG A 105 1.71 -17.17 -9.92
C ARG A 105 0.69 -17.72 -10.90
N ILE A 106 -0.45 -18.23 -10.41
CA ILE A 106 -1.54 -18.74 -11.25
C ILE A 106 -2.11 -17.64 -12.15
N ASN A 107 -2.30 -16.43 -11.61
CA ASN A 107 -2.76 -15.28 -12.41
C ASN A 107 -1.77 -14.95 -13.52
N ARG A 108 -0.46 -15.00 -13.24
CA ARG A 108 0.59 -14.80 -14.25
C ARG A 108 0.62 -15.92 -15.29
N GLU A 109 0.39 -17.17 -14.90
CA GLU A 109 0.27 -18.27 -15.87
C GLU A 109 -0.94 -18.13 -16.78
N ARG A 110 -2.06 -17.62 -16.24
CA ARG A 110 -3.24 -17.27 -17.05
C ARG A 110 -2.91 -16.13 -18.00
N GLU A 111 -2.16 -15.14 -17.56
CA GLU A 111 -1.70 -14.00 -18.37
C GLU A 111 -0.89 -14.42 -19.59
N PHE A 112 0.02 -15.40 -19.45
CA PHE A 112 0.75 -15.96 -20.59
C PHE A 112 -0.13 -16.69 -21.62
N LYS A 113 -1.35 -17.09 -21.25
CA LYS A 113 -2.30 -17.77 -22.14
C LYS A 113 -3.30 -16.80 -22.78
N GLU A 114 -3.27 -15.53 -22.40
CA GLU A 114 -4.19 -14.53 -22.92
C GLU A 114 -3.97 -14.29 -24.41
N THR A 115 -5.07 -14.05 -25.12
CA THR A 115 -5.04 -13.55 -26.49
C THR A 115 -5.94 -12.32 -26.58
N LYS A 116 -5.83 -11.58 -27.69
CA LYS A 116 -6.71 -10.43 -27.94
C LYS A 116 -8.20 -10.82 -27.93
N GLU A 117 -8.52 -12.05 -28.31
CA GLU A 117 -9.89 -12.57 -28.35
C GLU A 117 -10.32 -13.24 -27.04
N SER A 118 -9.38 -13.47 -26.12
CA SER A 118 -9.60 -14.14 -24.84
C SER A 118 -8.71 -13.51 -23.75
N PRO A 119 -9.00 -12.27 -23.32
CA PRO A 119 -8.29 -11.62 -22.20
C PRO A 119 -8.50 -12.39 -20.89
N ARG A 120 -7.69 -12.09 -19.85
CA ARG A 120 -7.89 -12.70 -18.52
C ARG A 120 -9.28 -12.41 -18.01
N ASN A 121 -9.92 -13.44 -17.45
CA ASN A 121 -11.07 -13.23 -16.58
C ASN A 121 -10.70 -12.29 -15.44
N GLU A 122 -11.62 -11.39 -15.10
CA GLU A 122 -11.51 -10.38 -14.05
C GLU A 122 -10.32 -9.43 -14.26
N SER A 123 -10.02 -9.10 -15.52
CA SER A 123 -9.04 -8.08 -15.89
C SER A 123 -9.69 -6.84 -16.48
N ILE A 124 -8.93 -5.73 -16.43
CA ILE A 124 -9.31 -4.49 -17.12
C ILE A 124 -9.41 -4.72 -18.63
N ALA A 125 -8.54 -5.57 -19.18
CA ALA A 125 -8.57 -5.94 -20.59
C ALA A 125 -9.88 -6.63 -20.98
N GLU A 126 -10.41 -7.52 -20.14
CA GLU A 126 -11.71 -8.16 -20.36
C GLU A 126 -12.85 -7.15 -20.33
N ALA A 127 -12.86 -6.22 -19.36
CA ALA A 127 -13.88 -5.19 -19.30
C ALA A 127 -13.91 -4.31 -20.57
N VAL A 128 -12.74 -3.86 -21.04
CA VAL A 128 -12.62 -3.06 -22.26
C VAL A 128 -12.98 -3.88 -23.51
N PHE A 129 -12.61 -5.17 -23.55
CA PHE A 129 -12.99 -6.09 -24.62
C PHE A 129 -14.50 -6.29 -24.70
N ALA A 130 -15.17 -6.48 -23.55
CA ALA A 130 -16.62 -6.64 -23.48
C ALA A 130 -17.33 -5.40 -24.04
N LEU A 131 -16.92 -4.19 -23.64
CA LEU A 131 -17.44 -2.94 -24.20
C LEU A 131 -17.22 -2.86 -25.71
N LYS A 132 -16.02 -3.23 -26.19
CA LYS A 132 -15.72 -3.24 -27.62
C LYS A 132 -16.64 -4.20 -28.39
N LYS A 133 -16.91 -5.38 -27.82
CA LYS A 133 -17.75 -6.43 -28.41
C LYS A 133 -19.22 -6.01 -28.45
N GLU A 134 -19.69 -5.26 -27.46
CA GLU A 134 -21.05 -4.70 -27.43
C GLU A 134 -21.24 -3.50 -28.38
N GLY A 135 -20.15 -2.98 -28.95
CA GLY A 135 -20.18 -1.96 -30.00
C GLY A 135 -19.93 -0.53 -29.51
N TYR A 136 -19.53 -0.34 -28.25
CA TYR A 136 -19.14 0.97 -27.76
C TYR A 136 -17.94 1.52 -28.54
N THR A 137 -18.00 2.81 -28.83
CA THR A 137 -16.92 3.57 -29.46
C THR A 137 -15.83 3.91 -28.45
N TYR A 138 -14.67 4.30 -28.96
CA TYR A 138 -13.57 4.71 -28.08
C TYR A 138 -13.96 5.89 -27.18
N ASP A 139 -14.66 6.88 -27.73
CA ASP A 139 -14.98 8.12 -27.02
C ASP A 139 -16.02 7.84 -25.92
N GLU A 140 -17.02 6.97 -26.18
CA GLU A 140 -17.97 6.51 -25.15
C GLU A 140 -17.28 5.75 -24.00
N VAL A 141 -16.30 4.89 -24.30
CA VAL A 141 -15.54 4.20 -23.24
C VAL A 141 -14.68 5.19 -22.44
N LEU A 142 -14.12 6.21 -23.09
CA LEU A 142 -13.37 7.26 -22.39
C LEU A 142 -14.29 8.08 -21.48
N GLU A 143 -15.50 8.44 -21.93
CA GLU A 143 -16.52 9.12 -21.10
C GLU A 143 -16.89 8.29 -19.87
N VAL A 144 -16.97 6.96 -19.99
CA VAL A 144 -17.16 6.08 -18.82
C VAL A 144 -16.01 6.24 -17.84
N PHE A 145 -14.75 6.21 -18.29
CA PHE A 145 -13.60 6.42 -17.40
C PHE A 145 -13.61 7.81 -16.75
N GLU A 146 -14.11 8.85 -17.43
CA GLU A 146 -14.24 10.20 -16.86
C GLU A 146 -15.25 10.29 -15.71
N GLN A 147 -16.20 9.35 -15.64
CA GLN A 147 -17.21 9.27 -14.58
C GLN A 147 -16.82 8.34 -13.42
N ILE A 148 -15.80 7.50 -13.59
CA ILE A 148 -15.36 6.57 -12.54
C ILE A 148 -14.63 7.35 -11.45
N ASP A 149 -15.07 7.17 -10.20
CA ASP A 149 -14.41 7.73 -9.01
C ASP A 149 -14.32 6.67 -7.92
N ILE A 150 -13.15 6.02 -7.82
CA ILE A 150 -12.87 4.95 -6.87
C ILE A 150 -11.98 5.52 -5.75
N GLN A 151 -12.50 5.52 -4.52
CA GLN A 151 -11.82 6.10 -3.36
C GLN A 151 -11.74 5.12 -2.18
N PRO A 152 -10.83 4.12 -2.20
CA PRO A 152 -10.70 3.18 -1.09
C PRO A 152 -10.28 3.92 0.18
N THR A 153 -10.96 3.62 1.28
CA THR A 153 -10.72 4.24 2.58
C THR A 153 -9.98 3.26 3.48
N ILE A 154 -8.75 3.62 3.87
CA ILE A 154 -7.92 2.80 4.75
C ILE A 154 -8.30 3.10 6.21
N THR A 155 -8.60 2.05 6.97
CA THR A 155 -8.96 2.12 8.38
C THR A 155 -7.92 1.43 9.24
N ALA A 156 -7.77 1.84 10.50
CA ALA A 156 -6.96 1.09 11.45
C ALA A 156 -7.62 -0.27 11.72
N HIS A 157 -6.83 -1.34 11.72
CA HIS A 157 -7.37 -2.67 12.01
C HIS A 157 -7.30 -2.94 13.53
N PRO A 158 -8.43 -3.15 14.22
CA PRO A 158 -8.46 -3.22 15.69
C PRO A 158 -7.73 -4.42 16.29
N THR A 159 -7.48 -5.48 15.51
CA THR A 159 -6.82 -6.71 15.97
C THR A 159 -5.51 -7.03 15.26
N GLU A 160 -5.13 -6.29 14.22
CA GLU A 160 -3.92 -6.59 13.45
C GLU A 160 -2.78 -5.66 13.89
N ALA A 161 -2.39 -5.82 15.15
CA ALA A 161 -1.28 -5.11 15.78
C ALA A 161 0.10 -5.68 15.34
N GLN A 162 0.20 -6.19 14.10
CA GLN A 162 1.45 -6.75 13.60
C GLN A 162 2.42 -5.61 13.32
N ARG A 163 3.55 -5.62 14.02
CA ARG A 163 4.63 -4.63 13.79
C ARG A 163 5.11 -4.73 12.35
N ARG A 164 5.43 -3.60 11.72
CA ARG A 164 6.07 -3.53 10.40
C ARG A 164 7.27 -4.48 10.24
N SER A 165 8.04 -4.68 11.30
CA SER A 165 9.17 -5.61 11.32
C SER A 165 8.75 -7.07 11.10
N ILE A 166 7.59 -7.47 11.62
CA ILE A 166 7.00 -8.82 11.46
C ILE A 166 6.53 -9.00 10.02
N LEU A 167 5.73 -8.05 9.49
CA LEU A 167 5.26 -8.08 8.10
C LEU A 167 6.43 -8.16 7.11
N THR A 168 7.47 -7.34 7.33
CA THR A 168 8.68 -7.36 6.50
C THR A 168 9.38 -8.71 6.53
N LYS A 169 9.49 -9.34 7.71
CA LYS A 169 10.10 -10.68 7.85
C LYS A 169 9.26 -11.77 7.20
N GLN A 170 7.94 -11.74 7.38
CA GLN A 170 7.02 -12.70 6.75
C GLN A 170 7.13 -12.63 5.23
N HIS A 171 7.12 -11.42 4.64
CA HIS A 171 7.33 -11.24 3.21
C HIS A 171 8.69 -11.74 2.72
N GLN A 172 9.77 -11.48 3.48
CA GLN A 172 11.10 -11.98 3.13
C GLN A 172 11.16 -13.52 3.18
N ILE A 173 10.62 -14.13 4.23
CA ILE A 173 10.61 -15.59 4.41
C ILE A 173 9.82 -16.25 3.28
N THR A 174 8.60 -15.79 3.03
CA THR A 174 7.74 -16.35 1.99
C THR A 174 8.31 -16.14 0.59
N SER A 175 8.92 -14.98 0.30
CA SER A 175 9.64 -14.78 -0.95
C SER A 175 10.82 -15.74 -1.11
N MET A 176 11.58 -16.03 -0.05
CA MET A 176 12.69 -16.99 -0.11
C MET A 176 12.20 -18.44 -0.28
N ILE A 177 11.13 -18.83 0.42
CA ILE A 177 10.51 -20.16 0.27
C ILE A 177 9.94 -20.33 -1.14
N ASN A 178 9.22 -19.33 -1.65
CA ASN A 178 8.74 -19.32 -3.03
C ASN A 178 9.90 -19.45 -4.02
N SER A 179 11.02 -18.78 -3.76
CA SER A 179 12.20 -18.90 -4.61
C SER A 179 12.82 -20.29 -4.61
N LEU A 180 12.86 -20.94 -3.45
CA LEU A 180 13.36 -22.30 -3.28
C LEU A 180 12.47 -23.34 -4.00
N GLY A 181 11.15 -23.10 -4.07
CA GLY A 181 10.21 -23.99 -4.75
C GLY A 181 10.13 -23.80 -6.26
N ASN A 182 10.35 -22.58 -6.76
CA ASN A 182 10.01 -22.21 -8.14
C ASN A 182 11.20 -21.86 -9.05
N TYR A 183 12.39 -21.57 -8.52
CA TYR A 183 13.56 -21.25 -9.35
C TYR A 183 14.57 -22.40 -9.41
N VAL A 184 15.32 -22.44 -10.51
CA VAL A 184 16.48 -23.31 -10.66
C VAL A 184 17.66 -22.66 -9.96
N LEU A 185 18.07 -23.21 -8.82
CA LEU A 185 19.18 -22.73 -8.01
C LEU A 185 20.36 -23.71 -8.08
N THR A 186 21.58 -23.19 -7.99
CA THR A 186 22.77 -24.03 -7.78
C THR A 186 22.77 -24.64 -6.38
N ALA A 187 23.61 -25.64 -6.14
CA ALA A 187 23.72 -26.30 -4.83
C ALA A 187 24.15 -25.32 -3.72
N ASP A 188 25.09 -24.41 -4.01
CA ASP A 188 25.56 -23.42 -3.05
C ASP A 188 24.51 -22.35 -2.78
N GLU A 189 23.82 -21.84 -3.81
CA GLU A 189 22.71 -20.90 -3.65
C GLU A 189 21.58 -21.50 -2.81
N THR A 190 21.20 -22.76 -3.10
CA THR A 190 20.21 -23.50 -2.32
C THR A 190 20.62 -23.59 -0.86
N LYS A 191 21.88 -23.96 -0.59
CA LYS A 191 22.40 -24.12 0.78
C LYS A 191 22.41 -22.79 1.54
N LEU A 192 22.81 -21.69 0.90
CA LEU A 192 22.80 -20.36 1.50
C LEU A 192 21.36 -19.89 1.77
N LEU A 193 20.47 -20.02 0.80
CA LEU A 193 19.07 -19.62 0.93
C LEU A 193 18.36 -20.37 2.05
N LYS A 194 18.59 -21.69 2.19
CA LYS A 194 18.04 -22.46 3.31
C LYS A 194 18.52 -21.95 4.67
N LYS A 195 19.79 -21.56 4.79
CA LYS A 195 20.32 -20.97 6.03
C LYS A 195 19.68 -19.62 6.33
N ASP A 196 19.49 -18.78 5.32
CA ASP A 196 18.87 -17.46 5.48
C ASP A 196 17.40 -17.57 5.88
N ILE A 197 16.64 -18.52 5.30
CA ILE A 197 15.28 -18.83 5.73
C ILE A 197 15.26 -19.24 7.21
N ALA A 198 16.11 -20.18 7.62
CA ALA A 198 16.19 -20.62 9.01
C ALA A 198 16.56 -19.48 9.97
N ASN A 199 17.49 -18.60 9.58
CA ASN A 199 17.87 -17.43 10.37
C ASN A 199 16.70 -16.44 10.50
N GLN A 200 15.97 -16.14 9.43
CA GLN A 200 14.83 -15.24 9.48
C GLN A 200 13.68 -15.82 10.31
N LEU A 201 13.41 -17.13 10.22
CA LEU A 201 12.43 -17.80 11.07
C LEU A 201 12.82 -17.74 12.56
N ARG A 202 14.10 -17.96 12.89
CA ARG A 202 14.60 -17.78 14.27
C ARG A 202 14.42 -16.33 14.73
N LEU A 203 14.72 -15.34 13.90
CA LEU A 203 14.51 -13.94 14.24
C LEU A 203 13.03 -13.61 14.45
N LEU A 204 12.14 -14.16 13.62
CA LEU A 204 10.70 -14.00 13.78
C LEU A 204 10.24 -14.59 15.12
N GLN A 205 10.72 -15.79 15.47
CA GLN A 205 10.49 -16.44 16.77
C GLN A 205 11.22 -15.79 17.96
N LEU A 206 12.07 -14.80 17.74
CA LEU A 206 12.64 -13.97 18.82
C LEU A 206 12.05 -12.56 18.82
N THR A 207 11.23 -12.22 17.83
CA THR A 207 10.52 -10.95 17.75
C THR A 207 9.18 -11.11 18.47
N ASP A 208 8.91 -10.21 19.41
CA ASP A 208 7.65 -10.21 20.15
C ASP A 208 6.50 -9.83 19.20
N GLU A 209 5.60 -10.79 18.94
CA GLU A 209 4.46 -10.64 18.02
C GLU A 209 3.31 -9.88 18.65
N VAL A 210 3.09 -10.06 19.95
CA VAL A 210 1.96 -9.47 20.68
C VAL A 210 2.47 -8.27 21.46
N ARG A 211 2.08 -7.06 21.04
CA ARG A 211 2.34 -5.87 21.85
C ARG A 211 1.61 -6.01 23.19
N ALA A 212 2.34 -5.90 24.30
CA ALA A 212 1.75 -5.87 25.64
C ALA A 212 0.91 -4.59 25.89
N GLU A 213 1.13 -3.54 25.12
CA GLU A 213 0.44 -2.25 25.19
C GLU A 213 -0.42 -2.00 23.95
N ARG A 214 -1.56 -1.30 24.13
CA ARG A 214 -2.40 -0.81 23.02
C ARG A 214 -1.57 0.08 22.10
N MET A 215 -1.78 -0.02 20.77
CA MET A 215 -1.12 0.86 19.82
C MET A 215 -1.45 2.31 20.10
N SER A 216 -0.44 3.17 19.99
CA SER A 216 -0.65 4.61 19.89
C SER A 216 -1.27 4.95 18.54
N VAL A 217 -1.92 6.12 18.42
CA VAL A 217 -2.48 6.54 17.14
C VAL A 217 -1.36 6.77 16.13
N GLU A 218 -0.19 7.20 16.61
CA GLU A 218 1.02 7.38 15.84
C GLU A 218 1.53 6.06 15.24
N ASP A 219 1.51 4.96 16.00
CA ASP A 219 1.83 3.62 15.49
C ASP A 219 0.87 3.18 14.37
N GLU A 220 -0.42 3.45 14.53
CA GLU A 220 -1.42 3.12 13.51
C GLU A 220 -1.19 3.92 12.23
N VAL A 221 -0.85 5.21 12.36
CA VAL A 221 -0.49 6.07 11.22
C VAL A 221 0.73 5.49 10.51
N GLU A 222 1.80 5.13 11.22
CA GLU A 222 3.01 4.56 10.61
C GLU A 222 2.70 3.24 9.88
N ASN A 223 1.92 2.36 10.50
CA ASN A 223 1.48 1.11 9.88
C ASN A 223 0.64 1.37 8.62
N GLY A 224 -0.28 2.34 8.66
CA GLY A 224 -1.04 2.75 7.47
C GLY A 224 -0.14 3.25 6.35
N MET A 225 0.87 4.08 6.66
CA MET A 225 1.82 4.60 5.68
C MET A 225 2.67 3.50 5.02
N TYR A 226 2.94 2.39 5.72
CA TYR A 226 3.68 1.27 5.16
C TYR A 226 3.01 0.68 3.91
N TYR A 227 1.69 0.47 3.93
CA TYR A 227 0.96 -0.07 2.77
C TYR A 227 0.93 0.92 1.60
N PHE A 228 0.79 2.22 1.89
CA PHE A 228 0.85 3.26 0.88
C PHE A 228 2.21 3.28 0.17
N THR A 229 3.30 3.20 0.92
CA THR A 229 4.66 3.38 0.41
C THR A 229 5.26 2.13 -0.24
N THR A 230 4.72 0.94 0.04
CA THR A 230 5.25 -0.33 -0.48
C THR A 230 4.40 -0.94 -1.58
N THR A 231 3.09 -1.07 -1.38
CA THR A 231 2.21 -1.78 -2.34
C THR A 231 1.45 -0.80 -3.22
N ILE A 232 0.74 0.15 -2.61
CA ILE A 232 -0.18 1.03 -3.34
C ILE A 232 0.60 1.96 -4.28
N TRP A 233 1.75 2.50 -3.83
CA TRP A 233 2.62 3.35 -4.64
C TRP A 233 3.05 2.73 -5.98
N ASP A 234 3.30 1.42 -5.99
CA ASP A 234 3.77 0.68 -7.16
C ASP A 234 2.63 0.08 -7.98
N ALA A 235 1.50 -0.22 -7.34
CA ALA A 235 0.30 -0.71 -8.03
C ALA A 235 -0.32 0.35 -8.95
N ILE A 236 -0.29 1.63 -8.56
CA ILE A 236 -0.99 2.70 -9.29
C ILE A 236 -0.55 2.84 -10.76
N PRO A 237 0.74 3.00 -11.07
CA PRO A 237 1.17 3.04 -12.46
C PRO A 237 0.83 1.77 -13.24
N THR A 238 0.84 0.61 -12.58
CA THR A 238 0.50 -0.68 -13.19
C THR A 238 -0.96 -0.71 -13.65
N ILE A 239 -1.89 -0.33 -12.78
CA ILE A 239 -3.33 -0.28 -13.10
C ILE A 239 -3.60 0.68 -14.26
N TYR A 240 -3.05 1.90 -14.22
CA TYR A 240 -3.22 2.85 -15.32
C TYR A 240 -2.57 2.38 -16.62
N ASN A 241 -1.48 1.61 -16.54
CA ASN A 241 -0.85 1.00 -17.70
C ASN A 241 -1.73 -0.10 -18.31
N ASP A 242 -2.37 -0.93 -17.49
CA ASP A 242 -3.29 -1.97 -17.94
C ASP A 242 -4.49 -1.36 -18.70
N ILE A 243 -5.04 -0.24 -18.20
CA ILE A 243 -6.07 0.52 -18.91
C ILE A 243 -5.54 0.99 -20.27
N ARG A 244 -4.36 1.62 -20.29
CA ARG A 244 -3.78 2.16 -21.54
C ARG A 244 -3.53 1.06 -22.57
N ILE A 245 -2.98 -0.08 -22.15
CA ILE A 245 -2.71 -1.24 -23.01
C ILE A 245 -4.03 -1.83 -23.53
N ALA A 246 -5.05 -1.95 -22.68
CA ALA A 246 -6.36 -2.44 -23.11
C ALA A 246 -6.98 -1.51 -24.17
N MET A 247 -6.96 -0.20 -23.94
CA MET A 247 -7.48 0.79 -24.90
C MET A 247 -6.72 0.74 -26.23
N GLU A 248 -5.39 0.68 -26.20
CA GLU A 248 -4.56 0.54 -27.40
C GLU A 248 -4.88 -0.77 -28.15
N THR A 249 -5.02 -1.88 -27.43
CA THR A 249 -5.26 -3.21 -28.01
C THR A 249 -6.60 -3.27 -28.74
N TYR A 250 -7.67 -2.75 -28.15
CA TYR A 250 -9.04 -2.89 -28.68
C TYR A 250 -9.50 -1.74 -29.57
N TYR A 251 -8.90 -0.55 -29.44
CA TYR A 251 -9.27 0.64 -30.20
C TYR A 251 -8.14 1.24 -31.04
N GLY A 252 -6.90 0.75 -30.93
CA GLY A 252 -5.75 1.20 -31.72
C GLY A 252 -5.24 2.60 -31.38
N LYS A 253 -5.69 3.15 -30.25
CA LYS A 253 -5.23 4.42 -29.70
C LYS A 253 -5.41 4.43 -28.19
N SER A 254 -4.53 5.14 -27.50
CA SER A 254 -4.59 5.40 -26.06
C SER A 254 -4.30 6.87 -25.81
N GLN A 255 -5.14 7.52 -25.00
CA GLN A 255 -5.01 8.92 -24.63
C GLN A 255 -4.71 9.02 -23.13
N ALA A 256 -4.58 10.24 -22.61
CA ALA A 256 -4.49 10.44 -21.17
C ALA A 256 -5.78 9.93 -20.51
N ILE A 257 -5.64 8.88 -19.70
CA ILE A 257 -6.74 8.34 -18.89
C ILE A 257 -7.00 9.34 -17.74
N PRO A 258 -8.28 9.68 -17.45
CA PRO A 258 -8.64 10.53 -16.33
C PRO A 258 -8.22 9.91 -15.00
N ASN A 259 -8.12 10.73 -13.96
CA ASN A 259 -7.77 10.24 -12.63
C ASN A 259 -9.00 9.58 -11.98
N ILE A 260 -9.04 8.25 -12.01
CA ILE A 260 -10.16 7.45 -11.48
C ILE A 260 -9.90 6.89 -10.09
N LEU A 261 -8.64 6.88 -9.63
CA LEU A 261 -8.23 6.34 -8.34
C LEU A 261 -7.81 7.47 -7.40
N LYS A 262 -8.41 7.52 -6.22
CA LYS A 262 -7.97 8.34 -5.09
C LYS A 262 -7.95 7.48 -3.85
N TYR A 263 -7.30 7.94 -2.79
CA TYR A 263 -7.28 7.21 -1.52
C TYR A 263 -7.72 8.09 -0.37
N ARG A 264 -8.37 7.45 0.60
CA ARG A 264 -8.77 8.06 1.86
C ARG A 264 -8.22 7.30 3.05
N SER A 265 -8.20 7.94 4.20
CA SER A 265 -7.83 7.31 5.46
C SER A 265 -8.68 7.84 6.61
N TRP A 266 -8.99 6.96 7.56
CA TRP A 266 -9.55 7.31 8.88
C TRP A 266 -8.48 7.31 9.97
N ILE A 267 -7.33 6.72 9.70
CA ILE A 267 -6.24 6.56 10.66
C ILE A 267 -5.71 7.95 11.05
N GLY A 268 -5.77 8.28 12.35
CA GLY A 268 -5.34 9.58 12.87
C GLY A 268 -6.40 10.70 12.84
N SER A 269 -7.62 10.41 12.39
CA SER A 269 -8.70 11.42 12.27
C SER A 269 -10.06 10.97 12.76
N ASP A 270 -10.37 9.67 12.72
CA ASP A 270 -11.58 9.12 13.30
C ASP A 270 -11.52 9.17 14.82
N ARG A 271 -12.33 10.06 15.39
CA ARG A 271 -12.41 10.34 16.84
C ARG A 271 -13.73 9.87 17.44
N ASP A 272 -14.56 9.17 16.66
CA ASP A 272 -15.81 8.60 17.13
C ASP A 272 -15.54 7.50 18.17
N GLY A 273 -15.83 7.79 19.44
CA GLY A 273 -15.56 6.87 20.55
C GLY A 273 -14.08 6.71 20.94
N ASN A 274 -13.15 7.45 20.31
CA ASN A 274 -11.72 7.39 20.60
C ASN A 274 -11.16 8.75 21.06
N PRO A 275 -11.06 9.00 22.38
CA PRO A 275 -10.57 10.28 22.89
C PRO A 275 -9.07 10.52 22.64
N ASN A 276 -8.31 9.50 22.23
CA ASN A 276 -6.88 9.63 21.93
C ASN A 276 -6.64 10.35 20.58
N VAL A 277 -7.66 10.44 19.72
CA VAL A 277 -7.56 11.14 18.43
C VAL A 277 -7.92 12.61 18.60
N THR A 278 -6.92 13.41 18.98
CA THR A 278 -7.07 14.85 19.18
C THR A 278 -6.82 15.65 17.89
N SER A 279 -7.09 16.96 17.89
CA SER A 279 -6.72 17.84 16.77
C SER A 279 -5.22 17.93 16.53
N SER A 280 -4.39 17.78 17.57
CA SER A 280 -2.93 17.76 17.40
C SER A 280 -2.49 16.47 16.72
N VAL A 281 -3.06 15.32 17.09
CA VAL A 281 -2.80 14.03 16.43
C VAL A 281 -3.16 14.12 14.94
N THR A 282 -4.37 14.60 14.61
CA THR A 282 -4.79 14.79 13.20
C THR A 282 -3.83 15.71 12.44
N TRP A 283 -3.34 16.80 13.05
CA TRP A 283 -2.36 17.68 12.43
C TRP A 283 -1.02 16.97 12.17
N GLN A 284 -0.51 16.22 13.16
CA GLN A 284 0.71 15.43 13.01
C GLN A 284 0.58 14.36 11.92
N THR A 285 -0.58 13.69 11.83
CA THR A 285 -0.88 12.73 10.76
C THR A 285 -0.78 13.37 9.38
N ILE A 286 -1.36 14.56 9.19
CA ILE A 286 -1.28 15.29 7.90
C ILE A 286 0.16 15.64 7.55
N LEU A 287 0.96 16.10 8.53
CA LEU A 287 2.37 16.41 8.31
C LEU A 287 3.17 15.15 7.92
N GLU A 288 2.90 14.02 8.57
CA GLU A 288 3.60 12.77 8.28
C GLU A 288 3.23 12.19 6.90
N GLN A 289 1.95 12.26 6.52
CA GLN A 289 1.50 11.93 5.16
C GLN A 289 2.18 12.81 4.10
N ARG A 290 2.25 14.12 4.35
CA ARG A 290 2.92 15.09 3.47
C ARG A 290 4.42 14.81 3.38
N ARG A 291 5.11 14.58 4.50
CA ARG A 291 6.53 14.22 4.54
C ARG A 291 6.81 12.95 3.75
N THR A 292 5.96 11.94 3.95
CA THR A 292 6.08 10.64 3.28
C THR A 292 5.97 10.77 1.77
N VAL A 293 4.92 11.42 1.26
CA VAL A 293 4.70 11.53 -0.19
C VAL A 293 5.75 12.40 -0.88
N LEU A 294 6.17 13.51 -0.24
CA LEU A 294 7.22 14.38 -0.78
C LEU A 294 8.57 13.64 -0.84
N SER A 295 8.88 12.82 0.18
CA SER A 295 10.08 11.99 0.18
C SER A 295 10.04 10.94 -0.94
N LYS A 296 8.89 10.31 -1.19
CA LYS A 296 8.71 9.40 -2.33
C LYS A 296 8.86 10.11 -3.68
N TYR A 297 8.31 11.32 -3.85
CA TYR A 297 8.56 12.11 -5.05
C TYR A 297 10.03 12.49 -5.20
N MET A 298 10.74 12.76 -4.10
CA MET A 298 12.16 13.06 -4.11
C MET A 298 12.99 11.89 -4.67
N GLU A 299 12.65 10.65 -4.28
CA GLU A 299 13.22 9.43 -4.84
C GLU A 299 12.94 9.31 -6.36
N GLU A 300 11.68 9.46 -6.76
CA GLU A 300 11.26 9.35 -8.17
C GLU A 300 11.88 10.44 -9.06
N LEU A 301 11.95 11.69 -8.59
CA LEU A 301 12.61 12.78 -9.30
C LEU A 301 14.10 12.52 -9.45
N ASN A 302 14.76 11.95 -8.45
CA ASN A 302 16.17 11.58 -8.57
C ASN A 302 16.37 10.49 -9.64
N LEU A 303 15.48 9.50 -9.72
CA LEU A 303 15.49 8.49 -10.78
C LEU A 303 15.20 9.10 -12.16
N LEU A 304 14.20 9.98 -12.24
CA LEU A 304 13.81 10.68 -13.47
C LEU A 304 14.94 11.59 -13.98
N ARG A 305 15.60 12.34 -13.10
CA ARG A 305 16.78 13.16 -13.43
C ARG A 305 17.88 12.30 -14.03
N ARG A 306 18.17 11.12 -13.47
CA ARG A 306 19.21 10.24 -14.02
C ARG A 306 18.82 9.73 -15.41
N TYR A 307 17.53 9.41 -15.59
CA TYR A 307 16.96 8.86 -16.81
C TYR A 307 16.89 9.87 -17.97
N LEU A 308 16.46 11.11 -17.73
CA LEU A 308 16.31 12.16 -18.76
C LEU A 308 17.62 12.90 -19.06
N SER A 309 18.60 12.19 -19.61
CA SER A 309 19.94 12.72 -19.94
C SER A 309 20.05 13.46 -21.27
N ILE A 310 18.94 13.94 -21.81
CA ILE A 310 18.87 14.51 -23.17
C ILE A 310 19.65 15.84 -23.21
N SER A 311 20.53 15.96 -24.18
CA SER A 311 21.40 17.12 -24.38
C SER A 311 20.80 18.07 -25.41
N TYR A 312 20.90 19.38 -25.16
CA TYR A 312 20.53 20.48 -26.07
C TYR A 312 21.27 20.43 -27.41
N LYS A 313 22.34 19.63 -27.53
CA LYS A 313 23.05 19.40 -28.79
C LYS A 313 22.34 18.44 -29.73
N GLU A 314 21.57 17.52 -29.17
CA GLU A 314 20.89 16.48 -29.93
C GLU A 314 19.47 16.92 -30.28
N ILE A 315 18.77 17.50 -29.30
CA ILE A 315 17.35 17.88 -29.41
C ILE A 315 17.13 19.19 -28.61
N ASP A 316 16.34 20.09 -29.16
CA ASP A 316 15.92 21.33 -28.49
C ASP A 316 14.73 21.06 -27.52
N ILE A 317 14.20 22.08 -26.86
CA ILE A 317 13.07 21.98 -25.93
C ILE A 317 11.97 22.96 -26.33
N SER A 318 10.76 22.74 -25.81
CA SER A 318 9.65 23.64 -26.10
C SER A 318 9.92 25.05 -25.58
N ALA A 319 9.28 26.05 -26.20
CA ALA A 319 9.43 27.44 -25.81
C ALA A 319 8.97 27.68 -24.35
N GLU A 320 7.95 26.94 -23.92
CA GLU A 320 7.41 26.95 -22.56
C GLU A 320 8.43 26.40 -21.55
N LEU A 321 9.06 25.25 -21.85
CA LEU A 321 10.07 24.67 -20.97
C LEU A 321 11.31 25.57 -20.87
N LYS A 322 11.72 26.18 -21.99
CA LYS A 322 12.82 27.15 -22.02
C LYS A 322 12.53 28.40 -21.19
N SER A 323 11.30 28.90 -21.26
CA SER A 323 10.87 30.07 -20.49
C SER A 323 10.82 29.77 -19.00
N SER A 324 10.26 28.61 -18.62
CA SER A 324 10.22 28.16 -17.23
C SER A 324 11.63 28.01 -16.63
N LEU A 325 12.56 27.39 -17.36
CA LEU A 325 13.95 27.26 -16.91
C LEU A 325 14.61 28.63 -16.66
N LYS A 326 14.43 29.58 -17.59
CA LYS A 326 15.00 30.91 -17.45
C LYS A 326 14.47 31.67 -16.23
N GLU A 327 13.17 31.53 -15.96
CA GLU A 327 12.56 32.12 -14.77
C GLU A 327 13.10 31.50 -13.48
N GLU A 328 13.20 30.16 -13.42
CA GLU A 328 13.71 29.43 -12.27
C GLU A 328 15.20 29.71 -12.01
N GLU A 329 16.01 29.86 -13.06
CA GLU A 329 17.41 30.28 -12.94
C GLU A 329 17.57 31.64 -12.27
N THR A 330 16.58 32.52 -12.44
CA THR A 330 16.60 33.88 -11.87
C THR A 330 16.01 33.91 -10.47
N SER A 331 14.86 33.26 -10.27
CA SER A 331 14.08 33.34 -9.03
C SER A 331 14.52 32.34 -7.96
N ASN A 332 15.07 31.19 -8.36
CA ASN A 332 15.48 30.10 -7.49
C ASN A 332 16.71 29.36 -8.06
N PRO A 333 17.89 30.02 -8.08
CA PRO A 333 19.08 29.49 -8.72
C PRO A 333 19.53 28.17 -8.10
N LEU A 334 20.00 27.27 -8.96
CA LEU A 334 20.60 26.01 -8.52
C LEU A 334 22.00 26.26 -7.94
N PRO A 335 22.49 25.42 -7.01
CA PRO A 335 23.89 25.42 -6.61
C PRO A 335 24.84 25.23 -7.80
N ASP A 336 26.00 25.90 -7.78
CA ASP A 336 27.04 25.88 -8.83
C ASP A 336 27.38 24.48 -9.37
N ILE A 337 27.37 23.47 -8.50
CA ILE A 337 27.68 22.08 -8.86
C ILE A 337 26.71 21.54 -9.92
N TYR A 338 25.43 21.87 -9.80
CA TYR A 338 24.39 21.37 -10.70
C TYR A 338 24.34 22.19 -11.99
N GLU A 339 24.57 23.50 -11.88
CA GLU A 339 24.68 24.38 -13.04
C GLU A 339 25.83 23.94 -13.96
N ARG A 340 27.01 23.66 -13.39
CA ARG A 340 28.16 23.17 -14.15
C ARG A 340 27.93 21.78 -14.74
N ARG A 341 27.34 20.87 -13.96
CA ARG A 341 27.17 19.46 -14.36
C ARG A 341 26.14 19.30 -15.47
N TYR A 342 25.05 20.06 -15.43
CA TYR A 342 23.89 19.89 -16.30
C TYR A 342 23.72 21.02 -17.31
N GLN A 343 24.77 21.80 -17.57
CA GLN A 343 24.72 22.99 -18.44
C GLN A 343 24.04 22.75 -19.81
N ARG A 344 24.17 21.54 -20.36
CA ARG A 344 23.60 21.16 -21.65
C ARG A 344 22.39 20.23 -21.54
N GLU A 345 21.90 19.92 -20.35
CA GLU A 345 20.89 18.90 -20.10
C GLU A 345 19.62 19.53 -19.51
N PRO A 346 18.77 20.18 -20.33
CA PRO A 346 17.69 21.04 -19.87
C PRO A 346 16.65 20.29 -19.02
N TYR A 347 16.30 19.06 -19.41
CA TYR A 347 15.38 18.23 -18.64
C TYR A 347 15.92 17.90 -17.24
N ARG A 348 17.22 17.57 -17.12
CA ARG A 348 17.85 17.37 -15.81
C ARG A 348 17.85 18.63 -14.97
N ARG A 349 18.05 19.79 -15.58
CA ARG A 349 17.97 21.08 -14.88
C ARG A 349 16.57 21.34 -14.36
N LYS A 350 15.54 21.16 -15.19
CA LYS A 350 14.14 21.33 -14.77
C LYS A 350 13.80 20.41 -13.60
N VAL A 351 14.13 19.12 -13.71
CA VAL A 351 13.92 18.17 -12.62
C VAL A 351 14.69 18.59 -11.36
N THR A 352 15.91 19.14 -11.49
CA THR A 352 16.68 19.62 -10.32
C THR A 352 16.04 20.85 -9.65
N HIS A 353 15.43 21.76 -10.40
CA HIS A 353 14.63 22.85 -9.81
C HIS A 353 13.38 22.32 -9.08
N MET A 354 12.68 21.35 -9.67
CA MET A 354 11.56 20.67 -8.99
C MET A 354 12.02 20.00 -7.69
N MET A 355 13.17 19.32 -7.71
CA MET A 355 13.78 18.71 -6.52
C MET A 355 14.06 19.74 -5.42
N GLN A 356 14.60 20.92 -5.77
CA GLN A 356 14.86 22.01 -4.81
C GLN A 356 13.56 22.57 -4.21
N LYS A 357 12.51 22.73 -5.03
CA LYS A 357 11.18 23.17 -4.57
C LYS A 357 10.55 22.14 -3.62
N VAL A 358 10.59 20.85 -3.98
CA VAL A 358 10.10 19.74 -3.13
C VAL A 358 10.89 19.63 -1.83
N GLN A 359 12.22 19.75 -1.87
CA GLN A 359 13.06 19.72 -0.67
C GLN A 359 12.68 20.86 0.29
N ARG A 360 12.44 22.07 -0.22
CA ARG A 360 11.96 23.20 0.60
C ARG A 360 10.61 22.91 1.26
N GLN A 361 9.71 22.19 0.58
CA GLN A 361 8.44 21.74 1.16
C GLN A 361 8.63 20.73 2.29
N ILE A 362 9.69 19.92 2.25
CA ILE A 362 10.04 18.95 3.30
C ILE A 362 10.70 19.66 4.49
N ASP A 363 11.67 20.53 4.23
CA ASP A 363 12.48 21.20 5.25
C ASP A 363 11.66 22.06 6.21
N VAL A 364 10.52 22.61 5.73
CA VAL A 364 9.63 23.45 6.54
C VAL A 364 8.70 22.64 7.45
N LEU A 365 8.54 21.31 7.27
CA LEU A 365 7.52 20.53 7.97
C LEU A 365 7.73 20.45 9.49
N ASP A 366 8.94 20.73 9.96
CA ASP A 366 9.27 20.80 11.40
C ASP A 366 9.18 22.23 11.97
N ALA A 367 8.77 23.21 11.16
CA ALA A 367 8.56 24.60 11.57
C ALA A 367 7.17 24.82 12.20
N GLU A 368 6.91 26.05 12.62
CA GLU A 368 5.59 26.43 13.16
C GLU A 368 4.50 26.43 12.08
N LYS A 369 3.26 26.10 12.48
CA LYS A 369 2.12 25.97 11.56
C LYS A 369 1.94 27.16 10.58
N PRO A 370 2.06 28.44 10.99
CA PRO A 370 1.95 29.55 10.05
C PRO A 370 3.02 29.56 8.95
N GLU A 371 4.24 29.12 9.28
CA GLU A 371 5.35 29.06 8.32
C GLU A 371 5.15 27.92 7.33
N ILE A 372 4.74 26.74 7.82
CA ILE A 372 4.35 25.59 6.97
C ILE A 372 3.28 26.03 5.96
N LEU A 373 2.21 26.68 6.42
CA LEU A 373 1.10 27.11 5.55
C LEU A 373 1.50 28.19 4.54
N LYS A 374 2.49 29.03 4.88
CA LYS A 374 3.04 30.02 3.96
C LYS A 374 3.83 29.33 2.84
N VAL A 375 4.79 28.48 3.20
CA VAL A 375 5.64 27.79 2.23
C VAL A 375 4.84 26.79 1.39
N ALA A 376 3.80 26.16 1.94
CA ALA A 376 2.92 25.25 1.21
C ALA A 376 2.22 25.91 -0.01
N LYS A 377 2.10 27.24 -0.03
CA LYS A 377 1.54 28.00 -1.17
C LYS A 377 2.57 28.37 -2.23
N ASP A 378 3.86 28.30 -1.92
CA ASP A 378 4.93 28.67 -2.85
C ASP A 378 5.11 27.61 -3.96
N TYR A 379 4.73 26.37 -3.69
CA TYR A 379 4.77 25.26 -4.65
C TYR A 379 3.86 24.12 -4.19
N ASP A 380 2.73 23.94 -4.87
CA ASP A 380 1.72 22.95 -4.52
C ASP A 380 1.70 21.73 -5.47
N ALA A 381 0.73 20.85 -5.28
CA ALA A 381 0.59 19.64 -6.09
C ALA A 381 0.22 19.93 -7.55
N ALA A 382 -0.52 21.03 -7.81
CA ALA A 382 -0.86 21.46 -9.15
C ALA A 382 0.38 22.01 -9.87
N ASP A 383 1.19 22.82 -9.18
CA ASP A 383 2.48 23.29 -9.71
C ASP A 383 3.41 22.12 -10.07
N PHE A 384 3.49 21.13 -9.19
CA PHE A 384 4.29 19.93 -9.42
C PHE A 384 3.83 19.14 -10.64
N LEU A 385 2.52 18.93 -10.79
CA LEU A 385 1.94 18.27 -11.96
C LEU A 385 2.18 19.08 -13.23
N ASN A 386 2.02 20.40 -13.18
CA ASN A 386 2.28 21.30 -14.31
C ASN A 386 3.74 21.19 -14.78
N ASP A 387 4.70 21.15 -13.86
CA ASP A 387 6.11 20.97 -14.18
C ASP A 387 6.40 19.60 -14.85
N LEU A 388 5.75 18.52 -14.40
CA LEU A 388 5.84 17.21 -15.07
C LEU A 388 5.20 17.24 -16.47
N MET A 389 4.08 17.93 -16.62
CA MET A 389 3.39 18.08 -17.90
C MET A 389 4.19 18.93 -18.89
N LEU A 390 4.91 19.96 -18.42
CA LEU A 390 5.85 20.72 -19.25
C LEU A 390 6.95 19.81 -19.82
N ILE A 391 7.53 18.94 -19.00
CA ILE A 391 8.51 17.94 -19.45
C ILE A 391 7.88 17.01 -20.49
N LYS A 392 6.69 16.46 -20.20
CA LYS A 392 5.96 15.56 -21.11
C LYS A 392 5.68 16.21 -22.47
N ASN A 393 5.15 17.43 -22.45
CA ASN A 393 4.77 18.16 -23.66
C ASN A 393 5.99 18.49 -24.52
N SER A 394 7.09 18.96 -23.90
CA SER A 394 8.35 19.20 -24.60
C SER A 394 8.91 17.92 -25.23
N LEU A 395 8.89 16.78 -24.53
CA LEU A 395 9.33 15.51 -25.12
C LEU A 395 8.46 15.10 -26.32
N THR A 396 7.14 15.29 -26.21
CA THR A 396 6.19 14.95 -27.28
C THR A 396 6.40 15.81 -28.53
N GLU A 397 6.61 17.12 -28.35
CA GLU A 397 6.85 18.09 -29.43
C GLU A 397 8.07 17.71 -30.28
N TYR A 398 9.13 17.21 -29.63
CA TYR A 398 10.37 16.79 -30.30
C TYR A 398 10.40 15.31 -30.70
N GLY A 399 9.23 14.68 -30.85
CA GLY A 399 9.10 13.32 -31.40
C GLY A 399 9.47 12.20 -30.43
N LEU A 400 9.63 12.48 -29.13
CA LEU A 400 9.92 11.49 -28.09
C LEU A 400 8.64 11.07 -27.35
N LYS A 401 7.55 10.85 -28.10
CA LYS A 401 6.22 10.54 -27.56
C LYS A 401 6.24 9.30 -26.65
N ASP A 402 6.89 8.22 -27.06
CA ASP A 402 6.97 6.99 -26.26
C ASP A 402 7.67 7.22 -24.91
N LEU A 403 8.71 8.06 -24.89
CA LEU A 403 9.41 8.46 -23.66
C LEU A 403 8.53 9.33 -22.75
N ALA A 404 7.64 10.12 -23.34
CA ALA A 404 6.71 11.00 -22.63
C ALA A 404 5.51 10.25 -22.04
N GLU A 405 5.06 9.20 -22.74
CA GLU A 405 3.82 8.46 -22.42
C GLU A 405 4.06 7.13 -21.70
N GLN A 406 5.30 6.66 -21.62
CA GLN A 406 5.66 5.42 -20.95
C GLN A 406 6.79 5.60 -19.92
N GLY A 407 6.93 4.63 -19.03
CA GLY A 407 8.06 4.55 -18.10
C GLY A 407 8.01 5.60 -16.99
N LYS A 408 9.20 6.09 -16.58
CA LYS A 408 9.37 6.83 -15.32
C LYS A 408 8.57 8.12 -15.24
N LEU A 409 8.51 8.89 -16.33
CA LEU A 409 7.77 10.15 -16.35
C LEU A 409 6.26 9.91 -16.22
N ARG A 410 5.71 8.99 -17.03
CA ARG A 410 4.29 8.66 -16.97
C ARG A 410 3.88 8.10 -15.61
N ASN A 411 4.68 7.18 -15.06
CA ASN A 411 4.42 6.61 -13.74
C ASN A 411 4.40 7.70 -12.65
N LEU A 412 5.30 8.68 -12.73
CA LEU A 412 5.33 9.80 -11.79
C LEU A 412 4.11 10.73 -11.96
N ILE A 413 3.65 10.95 -13.20
CA ILE A 413 2.41 11.70 -13.47
C ILE A 413 1.19 10.98 -12.90
N ASP A 414 1.06 9.67 -13.12
CA ASP A 414 -0.05 8.86 -12.59
C ASP A 414 -0.09 8.93 -11.04
N ARG A 415 1.08 8.89 -10.39
CA ARG A 415 1.23 9.06 -8.93
C ARG A 415 0.95 10.48 -8.47
N ALA A 416 1.35 11.50 -9.22
CA ALA A 416 1.07 12.91 -8.90
C ALA A 416 -0.44 13.20 -8.93
N LEU A 417 -1.13 12.67 -9.94
CA LEU A 417 -2.59 12.75 -10.05
C LEU A 417 -3.30 12.04 -8.90
N THR A 418 -2.83 10.85 -8.53
CA THR A 418 -3.48 10.02 -7.49
C THR A 418 -3.26 10.56 -6.07
N PHE A 419 -2.02 10.91 -5.72
CA PHE A 419 -1.64 11.16 -4.32
C PHE A 419 -1.49 12.65 -3.96
N GLY A 420 -1.22 13.51 -4.94
CA GLY A 420 -0.87 14.92 -4.69
C GLY A 420 0.20 15.09 -3.60
N PHE A 421 0.19 16.22 -2.88
CA PHE A 421 1.12 16.47 -1.77
C PHE A 421 0.55 16.09 -0.39
N HIS A 422 -0.46 15.23 -0.37
CA HIS A 422 -1.15 14.81 0.86
C HIS A 422 -1.26 13.29 1.02
N LEU A 423 -0.76 12.51 0.05
CA LEU A 423 -0.81 11.04 0.00
C LEU A 423 -2.23 10.48 -0.12
N ASN A 424 -3.09 10.74 0.84
CA ASN A 424 -4.49 10.32 0.86
C ASN A 424 -5.32 11.37 1.61
N ALA A 425 -6.58 11.52 1.25
CA ALA A 425 -7.47 12.43 1.96
C ALA A 425 -7.82 11.86 3.34
N LEU A 426 -7.75 12.70 4.37
CA LEU A 426 -8.03 12.31 5.74
C LEU A 426 -9.47 12.69 6.10
N ASP A 427 -10.33 11.69 6.32
CA ASP A 427 -11.74 11.93 6.65
C ASP A 427 -11.92 12.17 8.15
N VAL A 428 -12.44 13.34 8.52
CA VAL A 428 -12.73 13.65 9.93
C VAL A 428 -14.12 13.14 10.28
N ARG A 429 -14.21 12.23 11.26
CA ARG A 429 -15.45 11.65 11.75
C ARG A 429 -15.66 11.96 13.23
N GLN A 430 -16.86 12.37 13.62
CA GLN A 430 -17.24 12.63 15.00
C GLN A 430 -18.71 12.30 15.25
N HIS A 431 -19.03 11.88 16.47
CA HIS A 431 -20.40 11.57 16.87
C HIS A 431 -21.28 12.84 16.92
N SER A 432 -22.47 12.79 16.30
CA SER A 432 -23.40 13.93 16.17
C SER A 432 -23.70 14.66 17.48
N ARG A 433 -23.89 13.89 18.56
CA ARG A 433 -24.09 14.40 19.93
C ARG A 433 -23.06 15.46 20.36
N LEU A 434 -21.79 15.30 20.00
CA LEU A 434 -20.75 16.28 20.38
C LEU A 434 -20.89 17.60 19.63
N HIS A 435 -21.41 17.56 18.40
CA HIS A 435 -21.76 18.78 17.66
C HIS A 435 -22.97 19.47 18.29
N GLU A 436 -23.98 18.71 18.69
CA GLU A 436 -25.17 19.24 19.38
C GLU A 436 -24.81 19.91 20.71
N GLU A 437 -24.02 19.24 21.55
CA GLU A 437 -23.52 19.81 22.82
C GLU A 437 -22.71 21.10 22.58
N THR A 438 -21.88 21.14 21.52
CA THR A 438 -21.11 22.33 21.16
C THR A 438 -22.01 23.49 20.71
N ILE A 439 -23.00 23.22 19.85
CA ILE A 439 -23.94 24.24 19.37
C ILE A 439 -24.80 24.78 20.51
N GLU A 440 -25.25 23.92 21.43
CA GLU A 440 -25.97 24.34 22.63
C GLU A 440 -25.12 25.30 23.47
N GLU A 441 -23.85 24.96 23.72
CA GLU A 441 -22.96 25.83 24.48
C GLU A 441 -22.78 27.19 23.77
N LEU A 442 -22.53 27.18 22.45
CA LEU A 442 -22.36 28.40 21.66
C LEU A 442 -23.61 29.29 21.66
N PHE A 443 -24.80 28.73 21.42
CA PHE A 443 -26.06 29.48 21.43
C PHE A 443 -26.42 30.00 22.81
N SER A 444 -26.13 29.23 23.86
CA SER A 444 -26.35 29.65 25.24
C SER A 444 -25.44 30.83 25.60
N LYS A 445 -24.17 30.78 25.20
CA LYS A 445 -23.19 31.88 25.40
C LYS A 445 -23.48 33.12 24.57
N ALA A 446 -23.96 32.95 23.34
CA ALA A 446 -24.35 34.04 22.46
C ALA A 446 -25.74 34.62 22.79
N GLU A 447 -26.43 34.08 23.80
CA GLU A 447 -27.80 34.44 24.19
C GLU A 447 -28.84 34.24 23.08
N VAL A 448 -28.56 33.40 22.09
CA VAL A 448 -29.45 33.06 20.96
C VAL A 448 -30.53 32.08 21.40
N HIS A 449 -30.13 30.98 22.06
CA HIS A 449 -31.05 29.99 22.63
C HIS A 449 -30.37 29.23 23.77
N LYS A 450 -31.08 29.03 24.90
CA LYS A 450 -30.46 28.50 26.13
C LYS A 450 -30.34 26.98 26.20
N ASN A 451 -31.21 26.25 25.50
CA ASN A 451 -31.29 24.79 25.59
C ASN A 451 -31.63 24.19 24.21
N TYR A 452 -30.65 24.25 23.30
CA TYR A 452 -30.81 23.80 21.92
C TYR A 452 -31.18 22.30 21.83
N SER A 453 -30.63 21.46 22.70
CA SER A 453 -30.84 20.00 22.66
C SER A 453 -32.28 19.59 22.99
N SER A 454 -33.02 20.47 23.68
CA SER A 454 -34.44 20.24 24.01
C SER A 454 -35.42 20.54 22.87
N LEU A 455 -34.96 21.21 21.81
CA LEU A 455 -35.79 21.55 20.66
C LEU A 455 -36.19 20.30 19.85
N SER A 456 -37.37 20.35 19.24
CA SER A 456 -37.74 19.39 18.20
C SER A 456 -36.84 19.55 16.97
N GLU A 457 -36.78 18.52 16.11
CA GLU A 457 -35.90 18.55 14.93
C GLU A 457 -36.25 19.71 13.98
N ASP A 458 -37.53 20.02 13.80
CA ASP A 458 -37.98 21.13 12.95
C ASP A 458 -37.51 22.49 13.52
N GLU A 459 -37.62 22.66 14.84
CA GLU A 459 -37.14 23.87 15.53
C GLU A 459 -35.61 24.00 15.48
N LYS A 460 -34.88 22.87 15.57
CA LYS A 460 -33.42 22.83 15.39
C LYS A 460 -33.03 23.28 13.99
N ILE A 461 -33.68 22.75 12.95
CA ILE A 461 -33.42 23.11 11.55
C ILE A 461 -33.71 24.60 11.30
N GLU A 462 -34.85 25.11 11.78
CA GLU A 462 -35.22 26.52 11.62
C GLU A 462 -34.19 27.44 12.29
N LEU A 463 -33.78 27.12 13.52
CA LEU A 463 -32.80 27.89 14.26
C LEU A 463 -31.42 27.84 13.58
N LEU A 464 -30.94 26.65 13.20
CA LEU A 464 -29.67 26.52 12.50
C LEU A 464 -29.66 27.30 11.19
N SER A 465 -30.70 27.18 10.37
CA SER A 465 -30.79 27.85 9.06
C SER A 465 -30.85 29.38 9.16
N ARG A 466 -31.25 29.90 10.32
CA ARG A 466 -31.29 31.35 10.58
C ARG A 466 -29.91 31.89 10.99
N GLU A 467 -29.13 31.10 11.72
CA GLU A 467 -27.90 31.55 12.38
C GLU A 467 -26.60 31.11 11.66
N LEU A 468 -26.64 30.02 10.88
CA LEU A 468 -25.53 29.47 10.07
C LEU A 468 -25.87 29.53 8.58
#